data_AF-A0A8C2PVT3-F1
#
_entry.id   AF-A0A8C2PVT3-F1
#
_cell.length_a   1.000
_cell.length_b   1.000
_cell.length_c   1.000
_cell.angle_alpha   90.00
_cell.angle_beta   90.00
_cell.angle_gamma   90.00
#
_symmetry.space_group_name_H-M   'P 1'
#
loop_
_entity.id
_entity.type
_entity.pdbx_description
1 polymer ?
#
loop_
_entity_poly.entity_id
_entity_poly.type
_entity_poly.pdbx_seq_one_letter_code
_entity_poly.pdbx_strand_id
1 'polypeptide(L)'
;LAVDRVASLEVFCGLDLVFWGLIILITLIIKVCPRGQRTNYQKICEECEGSPELYDWLYLGFMAMLPLVLHWFFIEWYSGKKSSSALFQHITALFECTAAAIVTLLLNDPVGQLSIRSCEVKMLSDWYTMLYNPSPDYVTTLHCTQEAVFPLYTIVLIYYAFCLVLMMLLRPLLVKKIACGLGKTDRFRSIYAALYFFPILTVLQAVGGGLLCECHSFLFFNEHLKVFLVDISIVLLSLRY
;
A
#
# COMPACT_ATOMS: atom_id res chain seq x y z
N LEU A 1 -25.68 32.11 -6.00
CA LEU A 1 -25.49 31.30 -7.23
C LEU A 1 -24.04 30.88 -7.48
N ALA A 2 -23.06 31.79 -7.63
CA ALA A 2 -21.64 31.39 -7.74
C ALA A 2 -21.04 30.95 -6.38
N VAL A 3 -21.45 31.61 -5.29
CA VAL A 3 -20.98 31.31 -3.92
C VAL A 3 -21.51 29.98 -3.38
N ASP A 4 -22.76 29.61 -3.71
CA ASP A 4 -23.37 28.34 -3.28
C ASP A 4 -22.75 27.10 -3.95
N ARG A 5 -22.19 27.26 -5.16
CA ARG A 5 -21.43 26.21 -5.86
C ARG A 5 -20.03 25.96 -5.27
N VAL A 6 -19.46 26.93 -4.56
CA VAL A 6 -18.15 26.76 -3.90
C VAL A 6 -18.32 26.07 -2.54
N ALA A 7 -19.44 26.30 -1.85
CA ALA A 7 -19.75 25.65 -0.57
C ALA A 7 -19.97 24.13 -0.70
N SER A 8 -20.27 23.65 -1.90
CA SER A 8 -20.47 22.23 -2.24
C SER A 8 -19.23 21.55 -2.84
N LEU A 9 -18.07 22.24 -2.91
CA LEU A 9 -16.79 21.55 -3.13
C LEU A 9 -16.48 20.69 -1.91
N GLU A 10 -16.70 19.39 -2.06
CA GLU A 10 -16.22 18.40 -1.11
C GLU A 10 -14.70 18.51 -0.90
N VAL A 11 -14.28 18.01 0.25
CA VAL A 11 -13.00 18.30 0.95
C VAL A 11 -11.75 18.22 0.06
N PHE A 12 -11.78 17.41 -1.00
CA PHE A 12 -10.61 16.93 -1.73
C PHE A 12 -10.32 17.60 -3.09
N CYS A 13 -11.22 18.39 -3.68
CA CYS A 13 -10.90 19.11 -4.91
C CYS A 13 -10.07 20.38 -4.64
N GLY A 14 -9.07 20.64 -5.48
CA GLY A 14 -8.30 21.87 -5.47
C GLY A 14 -8.92 22.97 -6.33
N LEU A 15 -8.55 24.22 -6.04
CA LEU A 15 -8.84 25.42 -6.83
C LEU A 15 -7.54 25.92 -7.48
N ASP A 16 -7.63 26.33 -8.73
CA ASP A 16 -6.56 27.05 -9.42
C ASP A 16 -7.00 28.46 -9.84
N LEU A 17 -6.06 29.40 -9.79
CA LEU A 17 -6.27 30.80 -10.16
C LEU A 17 -5.73 31.01 -11.57
N VAL A 18 -6.62 31.09 -12.55
CA VAL A 18 -6.21 31.39 -13.93
C VAL A 18 -6.35 32.89 -14.21
N PHE A 19 -5.23 33.54 -14.52
CA PHE A 19 -5.21 34.92 -15.01
C PHE A 19 -5.30 34.96 -16.54
N TRP A 20 -6.34 35.58 -17.09
CA TRP A 20 -6.46 35.85 -18.52
C TRP A 20 -6.30 37.35 -18.81
N GLY A 21 -5.10 37.77 -19.24
CA GLY A 21 -4.85 39.09 -19.82
C GLY A 21 -4.96 40.32 -18.90
N LEU A 22 -4.90 41.52 -19.52
CA LEU A 22 -4.72 42.83 -18.88
C LEU A 22 -5.94 43.35 -18.08
N ILE A 23 -7.04 42.59 -18.06
CA ILE A 23 -8.22 42.85 -17.22
C ILE A 23 -8.34 41.64 -16.31
N ILE A 24 -8.13 41.84 -15.01
CA ILE A 24 -8.09 40.79 -13.97
C ILE A 24 -9.45 40.10 -13.90
N LEU A 25 -9.69 39.10 -14.76
CA LEU A 25 -10.80 38.16 -14.63
C LEU A 25 -10.25 36.92 -13.93
N ILE A 26 -10.42 36.85 -12.61
CA ILE A 26 -10.04 35.68 -11.82
C ILE A 26 -11.09 34.60 -12.07
N THR A 27 -10.73 33.57 -12.84
CA THR A 27 -11.56 32.38 -12.96
C THR A 27 -11.04 31.32 -11.99
N LEU A 28 -11.88 30.91 -11.05
CA LEU A 28 -11.62 29.77 -10.16
C LEU A 28 -12.00 28.48 -10.88
N ILE A 29 -11.01 27.64 -11.16
CA ILE A 29 -11.21 26.34 -11.81
C ILE A 29 -11.01 25.23 -10.78
N ILE A 30 -11.92 24.26 -10.77
CA ILE A 30 -11.81 23.05 -9.94
C ILE A 30 -10.84 22.10 -10.63
N LYS A 31 -9.83 21.62 -9.90
CA LYS A 31 -8.83 20.67 -10.39
C LYS A 31 -8.54 19.56 -9.39
N VAL A 32 -7.98 18.47 -9.90
CA VAL A 32 -7.37 17.41 -9.09
C VAL A 32 -5.97 17.87 -8.67
N CYS A 33 -5.60 17.67 -7.41
CA CYS A 33 -4.22 17.97 -7.00
C CYS A 33 -3.26 16.88 -7.54
N PRO A 34 -2.07 17.29 -8.00
CA PRO A 34 -0.97 16.37 -8.32
C PRO A 34 -0.62 15.44 -7.16
N ARG A 35 0.01 14.29 -7.48
CA ARG A 35 0.55 13.35 -6.49
C ARG A 35 1.54 14.06 -5.56
N GLY A 36 1.43 13.84 -4.26
CA GLY A 36 2.27 14.49 -3.25
C GLY A 36 1.84 15.92 -2.86
N GLN A 37 0.69 16.37 -3.37
CA GLN A 37 0.05 17.62 -2.96
C GLN A 37 -1.27 17.35 -2.25
N ARG A 38 -1.67 18.26 -1.37
CA ARG A 38 -2.95 18.24 -0.66
C ARG A 38 -3.57 19.64 -0.64
N THR A 39 -4.89 19.71 -0.50
CA THR A 39 -5.60 20.99 -0.39
C THR A 39 -5.43 21.62 1.00
N ASN A 40 -5.14 22.92 1.03
CA ASN A 40 -5.15 23.72 2.25
C ASN A 40 -6.59 24.23 2.57
N TYR A 41 -6.78 24.99 3.65
CA TYR A 41 -8.06 25.60 4.06
C TYR A 41 -8.70 26.45 2.97
N GLN A 42 -7.87 27.09 2.14
CA GLN A 42 -8.30 27.88 0.97
C GLN A 42 -8.56 27.03 -0.29
N LYS A 43 -8.51 25.70 -0.18
CA LYS A 43 -8.64 24.72 -1.27
C LYS A 43 -7.57 24.84 -2.36
N ILE A 44 -6.44 25.47 -2.09
CA ILE A 44 -5.30 25.50 -3.01
C ILE A 44 -4.47 24.22 -2.80
N CYS A 45 -4.00 23.61 -3.88
CA CYS A 45 -3.10 22.45 -3.82
C CYS A 45 -1.70 22.91 -3.39
N GLU A 46 -1.21 22.36 -2.30
CA GLU A 46 0.10 22.65 -1.70
C GLU A 46 0.87 21.34 -1.53
N GLU A 47 2.20 21.40 -1.66
CA GLU A 47 3.04 20.23 -1.46
C GLU A 47 3.11 19.81 0.00
N CYS A 48 3.07 18.50 0.25
CA CYS A 48 3.26 17.99 1.60
C CYS A 48 4.75 18.06 1.96
N GLU A 49 5.09 18.81 3.01
CA GLU A 49 6.44 18.89 3.59
C GLU A 49 6.60 18.05 4.88
N GLY A 50 5.56 17.32 5.24
CA GLY A 50 5.54 16.49 6.45
C GLY A 50 6.42 15.23 6.35
N SER A 51 6.65 14.63 7.51
CA SER A 51 7.28 13.33 7.65
C SER A 51 6.35 12.38 8.42
N PRO A 52 6.39 11.07 8.15
CA PRO A 52 5.52 10.11 8.81
C PRO A 52 5.78 10.09 10.31
N GLU A 53 4.70 10.10 11.08
CA GLU A 53 4.76 9.99 12.54
C GLU A 53 5.07 8.56 12.98
N LEU A 54 5.30 8.34 14.28
CA LEU A 54 5.56 7.00 14.83
C LEU A 54 4.45 6.00 14.46
N TYR A 55 3.20 6.43 14.44
CA TYR A 55 2.05 5.59 14.09
C TYR A 55 2.07 5.17 12.62
N ASP A 56 2.40 6.08 11.71
CA ASP A 56 2.54 5.79 10.28
C ASP A 56 3.65 4.76 10.05
N TRP A 57 4.78 4.89 10.76
CA TRP A 57 5.87 3.91 10.71
C TRP A 57 5.48 2.54 11.25
N LEU A 58 4.72 2.49 12.35
CA LEU A 58 4.19 1.24 12.90
C LEU A 58 3.25 0.55 11.92
N TYR A 59 2.38 1.32 11.26
CA TYR A 59 1.49 0.85 10.21
C TYR A 59 2.28 0.29 9.01
N LEU A 60 3.27 1.05 8.50
CA LEU A 60 4.12 0.60 7.39
C LEU A 60 4.92 -0.66 7.76
N GLY A 61 5.44 -0.72 8.98
CA GLY A 61 6.12 -1.91 9.52
C GLY A 61 5.20 -3.12 9.58
N PHE A 62 3.96 -2.95 10.03
CA PHE A 62 2.96 -4.01 10.04
C PHE A 62 2.68 -4.55 8.62
N MET A 63 2.43 -3.65 7.67
CA MET A 63 2.22 -4.02 6.27
C MET A 63 3.45 -4.71 5.65
N ALA A 64 4.65 -4.27 6.02
CA ALA A 64 5.89 -4.90 5.57
C ALA A 64 6.07 -6.33 6.11
N MET A 65 5.64 -6.58 7.36
CA MET A 65 5.77 -7.88 8.02
C MET A 65 4.77 -8.93 7.52
N LEU A 66 3.58 -8.53 7.05
CA LEU A 66 2.54 -9.45 6.59
C LEU A 66 3.02 -10.46 5.52
N PRO A 67 3.66 -10.03 4.41
CA PRO A 67 4.23 -10.96 3.44
C PRO A 67 5.27 -11.91 4.03
N LEU A 68 6.14 -11.42 4.92
CA LEU A 68 7.20 -12.24 5.53
C LEU A 68 6.62 -13.37 6.37
N VAL A 69 5.64 -13.06 7.23
CA VAL A 69 4.98 -14.05 8.09
C VAL A 69 4.23 -15.08 7.25
N LEU A 70 3.50 -14.64 6.22
CA LEU A 70 2.82 -15.55 5.29
C LEU A 70 3.81 -16.44 4.53
N HIS A 71 4.94 -15.90 4.09
CA HIS A 71 5.98 -16.69 3.46
C HIS A 71 6.51 -17.77 4.40
N TRP A 72 6.82 -17.42 5.65
CA TRP A 72 7.29 -18.40 6.63
C TRP A 72 6.24 -19.46 6.93
N PHE A 73 4.98 -19.06 7.07
CA PHE A 73 3.88 -20.00 7.26
C PHE A 73 3.78 -21.01 6.10
N PHE A 74 3.79 -20.53 4.85
CA PHE A 74 3.75 -21.42 3.68
C PHE A 74 5.00 -22.29 3.56
N ILE A 75 6.19 -21.77 3.90
CA ILE A 75 7.41 -22.58 3.90
C ILE A 75 7.28 -23.74 4.90
N GLU A 76 6.87 -23.48 6.14
CA GLU A 76 6.71 -24.53 7.15
C GLU A 76 5.64 -25.56 6.72
N TRP A 77 4.50 -25.06 6.24
CA TRP A 77 3.39 -25.90 5.78
C TRP A 77 3.78 -26.84 4.63
N TYR A 78 4.61 -26.37 3.70
CA TYR A 78 5.01 -27.14 2.52
C TYR A 78 6.33 -27.90 2.66
N SER A 79 7.26 -27.47 3.52
CA SER A 79 8.63 -28.01 3.58
C SER A 79 8.72 -29.35 4.34
N GLY A 80 7.71 -29.71 5.14
CA GLY A 80 7.70 -30.96 5.90
C GLY A 80 8.91 -31.11 6.85
N LYS A 81 9.18 -32.34 7.33
CA LYS A 81 10.15 -32.61 8.42
C LYS A 81 11.65 -32.35 8.10
N LYS A 82 12.02 -31.91 6.88
CA LYS A 82 13.44 -31.65 6.52
C LYS A 82 13.84 -30.22 6.88
N SER A 83 14.25 -30.03 8.14
CA SER A 83 14.59 -28.74 8.76
C SER A 83 15.64 -27.90 8.01
N SER A 84 16.70 -28.50 7.45
CA SER A 84 17.82 -27.72 6.87
C SER A 84 17.45 -26.94 5.59
N SER A 85 16.58 -27.48 4.73
CA SER A 85 16.13 -26.76 3.52
C SER A 85 15.09 -25.69 3.84
N ALA A 86 14.29 -25.88 4.89
CA ALA A 86 13.30 -24.91 5.35
C ALA A 86 13.99 -23.64 5.85
N LEU A 87 15.01 -23.78 6.70
CA LEU A 87 15.79 -22.66 7.24
C LEU A 87 16.38 -21.77 6.13
N PHE A 88 16.93 -22.39 5.08
CA PHE A 88 17.47 -21.64 3.95
C PHE A 88 16.37 -20.84 3.21
N GLN A 89 15.17 -21.39 3.08
CA GLN A 89 14.04 -20.69 2.47
C GLN A 89 13.54 -19.54 3.35
N HIS A 90 13.53 -19.68 4.67
CA HIS A 90 13.18 -18.59 5.60
C HIS A 90 14.17 -17.43 5.50
N ILE A 91 15.47 -17.72 5.49
CA ILE A 91 16.53 -16.70 5.35
C ILE A 91 16.42 -16.00 3.99
N THR A 92 16.18 -16.75 2.92
CA THR A 92 15.96 -16.19 1.59
C THR A 92 14.74 -15.26 1.60
N ALA A 93 13.61 -15.71 2.15
CA ALA A 93 12.39 -14.91 2.24
C ALA A 93 12.61 -13.60 2.99
N LEU A 94 13.36 -13.66 4.09
CA LEU A 94 13.74 -12.48 4.85
C LEU A 94 14.54 -11.49 3.99
N PHE A 95 15.56 -11.98 3.28
CA PHE A 95 16.37 -11.14 2.40
C PHE A 95 15.57 -10.54 1.25
N GLU A 96 14.68 -11.33 0.63
CA GLU A 96 13.81 -10.86 -0.46
C GLU A 96 12.88 -9.73 0.02
N CYS A 97 12.22 -9.88 1.18
CA CYS A 97 11.37 -8.85 1.76
C CYS A 97 12.16 -7.61 2.19
N THR A 98 13.33 -7.79 2.83
CA THR A 98 14.17 -6.65 3.22
C THR A 98 14.70 -5.89 2.01
N ALA A 99 15.14 -6.59 0.96
CA ALA A 99 15.58 -5.96 -0.28
C ALA A 99 14.42 -5.20 -0.96
N ALA A 100 13.22 -5.80 -1.02
CA ALA A 100 12.02 -5.14 -1.53
C ALA A 100 11.70 -3.86 -0.75
N ALA A 101 11.78 -3.90 0.59
CA ALA A 101 11.52 -2.75 1.45
C ALA A 101 12.53 -1.62 1.20
N ILE A 102 13.82 -1.93 1.16
CA ILE A 102 14.88 -0.93 0.87
C ILE A 102 14.68 -0.31 -0.51
N VAL A 103 14.44 -1.12 -1.54
CA VAL A 103 14.19 -0.63 -2.91
C VAL A 103 12.94 0.25 -2.94
N THR A 104 11.88 -0.13 -2.24
CA THR A 104 10.64 0.68 -2.17
C THR A 104 10.89 2.04 -1.52
N LEU A 105 11.63 2.08 -0.42
CA LEU A 105 11.98 3.34 0.25
C LEU A 105 12.81 4.25 -0.66
N LEU A 106 13.83 3.70 -1.33
CA LEU A 106 14.72 4.47 -2.20
C LEU A 106 14.04 5.01 -3.46
N LEU A 107 12.97 4.37 -3.93
CA LEU A 107 12.23 4.80 -5.12
C LEU A 107 11.12 5.79 -4.82
N ASN A 108 10.70 5.89 -3.55
CA ASN A 108 9.65 6.79 -3.16
C ASN A 108 10.20 8.19 -2.86
N ASP A 109 9.35 9.22 -2.90
CA ASP A 109 9.81 10.59 -2.69
C ASP A 109 10.28 10.85 -1.25
N PRO A 110 11.45 11.49 -1.06
CA PRO A 110 12.44 11.89 -2.07
C PRO A 110 13.33 10.73 -2.56
N VAL A 111 13.43 10.59 -3.88
CA VAL A 111 14.17 9.49 -4.52
C VAL A 111 15.64 9.45 -4.07
N GLY A 112 16.10 8.25 -3.69
CA GLY A 112 17.47 7.99 -3.27
C GLY A 112 17.76 8.21 -1.79
N GLN A 113 16.78 8.64 -1.00
CA GLN A 113 16.89 8.77 0.46
C GLN A 113 16.10 7.67 1.16
N LEU A 114 16.49 7.33 2.41
CA LEU A 114 15.73 6.41 3.27
C LEU A 114 14.70 7.14 4.16
N SER A 115 14.45 8.41 3.87
CA SER A 115 13.38 9.21 4.45
C SER A 115 12.19 9.23 3.50
N ILE A 116 10.99 9.33 4.04
CA ILE A 116 9.76 9.46 3.27
C ILE A 116 9.16 10.83 3.55
N ARG A 117 8.74 11.52 2.49
CA ARG A 117 7.88 12.70 2.60
C ARG A 117 6.42 12.26 2.63
N SER A 118 5.64 12.70 3.62
CA SER A 118 4.23 12.32 3.75
C SER A 118 3.30 13.50 4.03
N CYS A 119 2.04 13.31 3.64
CA CYS A 119 0.91 14.13 4.05
C CYS A 119 0.33 13.56 5.34
N GLU A 120 0.00 14.44 6.27
CA GLU A 120 -0.67 14.09 7.52
C GLU A 120 -2.05 13.45 7.25
N VAL A 121 -2.34 12.35 7.95
CA VAL A 121 -3.66 11.71 7.95
C VAL A 121 -4.55 12.47 8.94
N LYS A 122 -5.64 13.07 8.46
CA LYS A 122 -6.56 13.84 9.33
C LYS A 122 -7.82 13.08 9.65
N MET A 123 -8.31 12.29 8.70
CA MET A 123 -9.60 11.61 8.78
C MET A 123 -9.55 10.28 8.03
N LEU A 124 -10.36 9.31 8.44
CA LEU A 124 -10.54 8.04 7.70
C LEU A 124 -10.97 8.26 6.24
N SER A 125 -11.72 9.32 5.94
CA SER A 125 -12.13 9.67 4.57
C SER A 125 -10.95 9.99 3.64
N ASP A 126 -9.79 10.37 4.19
CA ASP A 126 -8.57 10.65 3.42
C ASP A 126 -8.03 9.40 2.71
N TRP A 127 -8.34 8.20 3.23
CA TRP A 127 -7.97 6.92 2.62
C TRP A 127 -8.87 6.53 1.45
N TYR A 128 -10.11 7.05 1.42
CA TYR A 128 -11.14 6.66 0.48
C TYR A 128 -11.72 7.87 -0.26
N THR A 129 -10.85 8.78 -0.71
CA THR A 129 -11.25 10.03 -1.41
C THR A 129 -12.17 9.77 -2.60
N MET A 130 -12.07 8.59 -3.24
CA MET A 130 -12.96 8.16 -4.32
C MET A 130 -14.45 8.14 -3.93
N LEU A 131 -14.77 7.86 -2.66
CA LEU A 131 -16.16 7.81 -2.18
C LEU A 131 -16.74 9.20 -1.89
N TYR A 132 -15.89 10.22 -1.77
CA TYR A 132 -16.23 11.60 -1.39
C TYR A 132 -15.98 12.54 -2.57
N ASN A 133 -16.58 12.18 -3.70
CA ASN A 133 -16.40 12.88 -4.95
C ASN A 133 -17.60 13.80 -5.26
N PRO A 134 -17.40 15.12 -5.44
CA PRO A 134 -18.52 16.07 -5.43
C PRO A 134 -19.38 16.01 -6.68
N SER A 135 -20.66 16.35 -6.50
CA SER A 135 -21.67 16.47 -7.58
C SER A 135 -22.42 17.81 -7.50
N PRO A 136 -21.81 18.93 -7.92
CA PRO A 136 -22.34 20.28 -7.68
C PRO A 136 -23.72 20.54 -8.32
N ASP A 137 -24.00 19.93 -9.47
CA ASP A 137 -25.28 20.06 -10.16
C ASP A 137 -26.14 18.78 -10.06
N TYR A 138 -25.79 17.83 -9.17
CA TYR A 138 -26.42 16.49 -9.01
C TYR A 138 -26.48 15.61 -10.28
N VAL A 139 -26.01 16.10 -11.42
CA VAL A 139 -25.98 15.40 -12.70
C VAL A 139 -24.54 15.01 -13.07
N THR A 140 -23.57 15.89 -12.79
CA THR A 140 -22.17 15.67 -13.15
C THR A 140 -21.31 15.48 -11.91
N THR A 141 -20.62 14.34 -11.80
CA THR A 141 -19.63 14.06 -10.75
C THR A 141 -18.25 14.51 -11.20
N LEU A 142 -17.61 15.38 -10.41
CA LEU A 142 -16.26 15.88 -10.71
C LEU A 142 -15.22 14.98 -10.05
N HIS A 143 -14.46 14.19 -10.81
CA HIS A 143 -13.52 13.22 -10.27
C HIS A 143 -12.25 13.87 -9.71
N CYS A 144 -12.21 14.11 -8.39
CA CYS A 144 -11.09 14.69 -7.64
C CYS A 144 -10.38 13.67 -6.75
N THR A 145 -10.41 12.41 -7.17
CA THR A 145 -9.76 11.30 -6.46
C THR A 145 -8.25 11.52 -6.44
N GLN A 146 -7.69 11.68 -5.24
CA GLN A 146 -6.27 11.86 -5.02
C GLN A 146 -5.80 11.06 -3.81
N GLU A 147 -4.50 10.83 -3.73
CA GLU A 147 -3.87 10.18 -2.58
C GLU A 147 -3.67 11.23 -1.47
N ALA A 148 -4.71 11.48 -0.67
CA ALA A 148 -4.66 12.48 0.40
C ALA A 148 -3.74 12.06 1.56
N VAL A 149 -3.51 10.76 1.73
CA VAL A 149 -2.56 10.14 2.67
C VAL A 149 -1.23 9.79 2.02
N PHE A 150 -0.80 10.58 1.03
CA PHE A 150 0.45 10.29 0.30
C PHE A 150 1.63 10.15 1.27
N PRO A 151 2.50 9.13 1.13
CA PRO A 151 2.47 8.02 0.18
C PRO A 151 2.00 6.71 0.84
N LEU A 152 1.39 6.75 2.04
CA LEU A 152 1.12 5.58 2.88
C LEU A 152 0.31 4.51 2.16
N TYR A 153 -0.62 4.91 1.29
CA TYR A 153 -1.43 3.99 0.53
C TYR A 153 -0.61 3.31 -0.59
N THR A 154 0.06 4.11 -1.43
CA THR A 154 0.75 3.58 -2.63
C THR A 154 2.08 2.91 -2.32
N ILE A 155 2.79 3.33 -1.28
CA ILE A 155 4.08 2.73 -0.90
C ILE A 155 3.93 1.24 -0.53
N VAL A 156 2.82 0.87 0.11
CA VAL A 156 2.52 -0.54 0.46
C VAL A 156 2.28 -1.37 -0.80
N LEU A 157 1.56 -0.83 -1.79
CA LEU A 157 1.30 -1.51 -3.06
C LEU A 157 2.60 -1.69 -3.87
N ILE A 158 3.44 -0.67 -3.92
CA ILE A 158 4.76 -0.72 -4.56
C ILE A 158 5.63 -1.78 -3.89
N TYR A 159 5.65 -1.82 -2.55
CA TYR A 159 6.36 -2.85 -1.78
C TYR A 159 5.89 -4.27 -2.11
N TYR A 160 4.57 -4.51 -2.16
CA TYR A 160 4.03 -5.82 -2.54
C TYR A 160 4.39 -6.21 -3.98
N ALA A 161 4.40 -5.26 -4.91
CA ALA A 161 4.84 -5.50 -6.28
C ALA A 161 6.33 -5.90 -6.33
N PHE A 162 7.20 -5.19 -5.62
CA PHE A 162 8.62 -5.55 -5.54
C PHE A 162 8.86 -6.89 -4.86
N CYS A 163 8.11 -7.20 -3.80
CA CYS A 163 8.14 -8.51 -3.17
C CYS A 163 7.81 -9.59 -4.20
N LEU A 164 6.70 -9.46 -4.94
CA LEU A 164 6.29 -10.42 -5.95
C LEU A 164 7.36 -10.60 -7.05
N VAL A 165 7.90 -9.51 -7.57
CA VAL A 165 8.93 -9.55 -8.63
C VAL A 165 10.21 -10.24 -8.12
N LEU A 166 10.72 -9.84 -6.97
CA LEU A 166 11.93 -10.44 -6.39
C LEU A 166 11.72 -11.93 -6.09
N MET A 167 10.54 -12.32 -5.59
CA MET A 167 10.19 -13.72 -5.34
C MET A 167 10.15 -14.54 -6.64
N MET A 168 9.58 -13.99 -7.72
CA MET A 168 9.54 -14.65 -9.02
C MET A 168 10.93 -14.80 -9.65
N LEU A 169 11.87 -13.90 -9.36
CA LEU A 169 13.21 -13.97 -9.92
C LEU A 169 14.14 -14.85 -9.07
N LEU A 170 14.22 -14.61 -7.77
CA LEU A 170 15.22 -15.24 -6.90
C LEU A 170 14.90 -16.70 -6.61
N ARG A 171 13.64 -17.04 -6.30
CA ARG A 171 13.28 -18.41 -5.92
C ARG A 171 13.51 -19.44 -7.03
N PRO A 172 13.13 -19.22 -8.30
CA PRO A 172 13.43 -20.16 -9.38
C PRO A 172 14.93 -20.33 -9.64
N LEU A 173 15.72 -19.26 -9.50
CA LEU A 173 17.18 -19.32 -9.63
C LEU A 173 17.82 -20.15 -8.51
N LEU A 174 17.34 -20.01 -7.28
CA LEU A 174 17.75 -20.83 -6.13
C LEU A 174 17.34 -22.29 -6.31
N VAL A 175 16.15 -22.56 -6.86
CA VAL A 175 15.74 -23.93 -7.20
C VAL A 175 16.70 -24.52 -8.22
N LYS A 176 17.04 -23.79 -9.29
CA LYS A 176 17.97 -24.27 -10.33
C LYS A 176 19.35 -24.61 -9.77
N LYS A 177 19.88 -23.80 -8.84
CA LYS A 177 21.19 -24.07 -8.19
C LYS A 177 21.16 -25.23 -7.19
N ILE A 178 20.05 -25.44 -6.49
CA ILE A 178 19.92 -26.44 -5.42
C ILE A 178 19.31 -27.77 -5.95
N ALA A 179 18.75 -27.79 -7.16
CA ALA A 179 18.09 -28.95 -7.78
C ALA A 179 19.01 -30.15 -8.09
N CYS A 180 20.31 -30.07 -7.80
CA CYS A 180 21.21 -31.22 -7.92
C CYS A 180 20.99 -32.31 -6.84
N GLY A 181 20.14 -32.09 -5.82
CA GLY A 181 20.06 -33.03 -4.69
C GLY A 181 18.68 -33.40 -4.08
N LEU A 182 17.61 -32.62 -4.23
CA LEU A 182 16.34 -32.91 -3.52
C LEU A 182 15.08 -32.58 -4.34
N GLY A 183 14.02 -33.38 -4.08
CA GLY A 183 12.74 -33.48 -4.78
C GLY A 183 12.13 -32.19 -5.32
N LYS A 184 11.69 -32.27 -6.59
CA LYS A 184 11.39 -31.16 -7.49
C LYS A 184 10.00 -30.52 -7.28
N THR A 185 9.09 -31.17 -6.57
CA THR A 185 7.64 -30.85 -6.59
C THR A 185 7.18 -29.89 -5.50
N ASP A 186 7.72 -29.99 -4.28
CA ASP A 186 7.19 -29.20 -3.15
C ASP A 186 7.62 -27.73 -3.18
N ARG A 187 8.75 -27.44 -3.83
CA ARG A 187 9.33 -26.09 -3.85
C ARG A 187 8.55 -25.10 -4.72
N PHE A 188 7.97 -25.55 -5.82
CA PHE A 188 7.16 -24.69 -6.69
C PHE A 188 5.82 -24.33 -6.05
N ARG A 189 5.27 -25.18 -5.16
CA ARG A 189 4.00 -24.89 -4.46
C ARG A 189 4.08 -23.64 -3.58
N SER A 190 5.22 -23.40 -2.93
CA SER A 190 5.46 -22.17 -2.16
C SER A 190 5.48 -20.92 -3.05
N ILE A 191 5.98 -21.03 -4.28
CA ILE A 191 6.00 -19.93 -5.26
C ILE A 191 4.58 -19.63 -5.77
N TYR A 192 3.79 -20.66 -6.07
CA TYR A 192 2.39 -20.49 -6.46
C TYR A 192 1.55 -19.89 -5.33
N ALA A 193 1.74 -20.33 -4.09
CA ALA A 193 1.05 -19.75 -2.94
C ALA A 193 1.29 -18.24 -2.83
N ALA A 194 2.52 -17.79 -3.10
CA ALA A 194 2.86 -16.36 -3.15
C ALA A 194 2.05 -15.59 -4.19
N LEU A 195 1.89 -16.16 -5.39
CA LEU A 195 1.12 -15.54 -6.46
C LEU A 195 -0.36 -15.31 -6.09
N TYR A 196 -0.92 -16.17 -5.24
CA TYR A 196 -2.31 -16.03 -4.78
C TYR A 196 -2.47 -15.09 -3.58
N PHE A 197 -1.55 -15.10 -2.62
CA PHE A 197 -1.75 -14.28 -1.42
C PHE A 197 -1.44 -12.79 -1.63
N PHE A 198 -0.51 -12.41 -2.52
CA PHE A 198 -0.19 -10.99 -2.75
C PHE A 198 -1.41 -10.19 -3.24
N PRO A 199 -2.19 -10.67 -4.24
CA PRO A 199 -3.46 -10.02 -4.61
C PRO A 199 -4.43 -9.89 -3.43
N ILE A 200 -4.56 -10.93 -2.60
CA ILE A 200 -5.42 -10.88 -1.41
C ILE A 200 -4.96 -9.78 -0.46
N LEU A 201 -3.64 -9.68 -0.19
CA LEU A 201 -3.08 -8.59 0.62
C LEU A 201 -3.31 -7.21 0.01
N THR A 202 -3.25 -7.07 -1.32
CA THR A 202 -3.54 -5.79 -1.99
C THR A 202 -5.00 -5.38 -1.83
N VAL A 203 -5.94 -6.32 -1.88
CA VAL A 203 -7.36 -6.04 -1.63
C VAL A 203 -7.59 -5.68 -0.16
N LEU A 204 -6.94 -6.38 0.76
CA LEU A 204 -7.01 -6.08 2.19
C LEU A 204 -6.43 -4.69 2.51
N GLN A 205 -5.35 -4.31 1.83
CA GLN A 205 -4.80 -2.95 1.89
C GLN A 205 -5.79 -1.93 1.33
N ALA A 206 -6.39 -2.21 0.17
CA ALA A 206 -7.31 -1.30 -0.50
C ALA A 206 -8.59 -1.05 0.30
N VAL A 207 -9.12 -2.08 0.98
CA VAL A 207 -10.37 -1.98 1.75
C VAL A 207 -10.11 -1.63 3.21
N GLY A 208 -9.07 -2.19 3.82
CA GLY A 208 -8.79 -2.10 5.26
C GLY A 208 -7.65 -1.18 5.66
N GLY A 209 -6.90 -0.62 4.71
CA GLY A 209 -5.71 0.20 5.01
C GLY A 209 -6.00 1.39 5.95
N GLY A 210 -7.08 2.13 5.68
CA GLY A 210 -7.50 3.25 6.52
C GLY A 210 -7.96 2.81 7.91
N LEU A 211 -8.74 1.73 8.00
CA LEU A 211 -9.16 1.18 9.29
C LEU A 211 -7.96 0.70 10.12
N LEU A 212 -6.94 0.11 9.50
CA LEU A 212 -5.74 -0.38 10.19
C LEU A 212 -4.83 0.76 10.68
N CYS A 213 -4.87 1.91 10.01
CA CYS A 213 -4.15 3.11 10.44
C CYS A 213 -4.85 3.80 11.62
N GLU A 214 -6.18 3.87 11.61
CA GLU A 214 -7.00 4.44 12.69
C GLU A 214 -7.11 3.50 13.91
N CYS A 215 -7.25 2.20 13.69
CA CYS A 215 -7.22 1.19 14.74
C CYS A 215 -5.78 1.03 15.22
N HIS A 216 -5.43 1.76 16.30
CA HIS A 216 -4.18 1.68 17.06
C HIS A 216 -3.39 0.39 16.77
N SER A 217 -2.47 0.45 15.80
CA SER A 217 -1.93 -0.73 15.12
C SER A 217 -1.20 -1.70 16.07
N PHE A 218 -0.83 -1.23 17.27
CA PHE A 218 -0.26 -2.01 18.36
C PHE A 218 -1.23 -3.05 18.98
N LEU A 219 -2.53 -2.76 19.03
CA LEU A 219 -3.54 -3.70 19.57
C LEU A 219 -3.86 -4.81 18.57
N PHE A 220 -3.86 -4.51 17.27
CA PHE A 220 -4.08 -5.49 16.20
C PHE A 220 -2.96 -6.55 16.16
N PHE A 221 -1.72 -6.15 16.50
CA PHE A 221 -0.53 -7.01 16.45
C PHE A 221 -0.60 -8.22 17.41
N ASN A 222 -1.16 -8.05 18.62
CA ASN A 222 -1.06 -9.07 19.67
C ASN A 222 -2.21 -10.11 19.65
N GLU A 223 -3.43 -9.69 19.35
CA GLU A 223 -4.62 -10.57 19.44
C GLU A 223 -5.08 -11.07 18.05
N HIS A 224 -5.03 -10.23 17.02
CA HIS A 224 -5.71 -10.49 15.75
C HIS A 224 -4.80 -10.97 14.61
N LEU A 225 -3.47 -10.83 14.73
CA LEU A 225 -2.54 -11.35 13.72
C LEU A 225 -2.67 -12.87 13.54
N LYS A 226 -2.90 -13.62 14.64
CA LYS A 226 -3.13 -15.07 14.57
C LYS A 226 -4.43 -15.41 13.85
N VAL A 227 -5.52 -14.72 14.19
CA VAL A 227 -6.85 -14.93 13.56
C VAL A 227 -6.79 -14.58 12.08
N PHE A 228 -6.21 -13.44 11.73
CA PHE A 228 -6.03 -13.01 10.35
C PHE A 228 -5.15 -13.96 9.53
N LEU A 229 -4.06 -14.47 10.11
CA LEU A 229 -3.23 -15.49 9.46
C LEU A 229 -3.97 -16.82 9.31
N VAL A 230 -4.77 -17.23 10.30
CA VAL A 230 -5.61 -18.44 10.24
C VAL A 230 -6.68 -18.29 9.16
N ASP A 231 -7.37 -17.15 9.09
CA ASP A 231 -8.41 -16.87 8.09
C ASP A 231 -7.83 -16.81 6.67
N ILE A 232 -6.70 -16.11 6.48
CA ILE A 232 -6.00 -16.13 5.18
C ILE A 232 -5.54 -17.55 4.82
N SER A 233 -5.05 -18.31 5.80
CA SER A 233 -4.64 -19.70 5.57
C SER A 233 -5.83 -20.60 5.20
N ILE A 234 -7.00 -20.42 5.84
CA ILE A 234 -8.25 -21.13 5.53
C ILE A 234 -8.74 -20.76 4.14
N VAL A 235 -8.74 -19.48 3.76
CA VAL A 235 -9.14 -19.02 2.42
C VAL A 235 -8.20 -19.62 1.36
N LEU A 236 -6.89 -19.62 1.60
CA LEU A 236 -5.90 -20.21 0.69
C LEU A 236 -5.94 -21.74 0.66
N LEU A 237 -6.40 -22.39 1.73
CA LEU A 237 -6.72 -23.83 1.76
C LEU A 237 -8.01 -24.15 0.99
N SER A 238 -9.03 -23.30 1.04
CA SER A 238 -10.28 -23.45 0.29
C SER A 238 -10.11 -23.26 -1.22
N LEU A 239 -9.18 -22.41 -1.66
CA LEU A 239 -8.81 -22.27 -3.08
C LEU A 239 -8.09 -23.50 -3.67
N ARG A 240 -7.90 -24.57 -2.87
CA ARG A 240 -7.29 -25.83 -3.27
C ARG A 240 -8.30 -26.90 -3.71
N TYR A 241 -9.60 -26.62 -3.63
CA TYR A 241 -10.69 -27.46 -4.12
C TYR A 241 -11.37 -26.83 -5.34
#